data_AF-A0A379GBA9-F1
#
_entry.id   AF-A0A379GBA9-F1
#
_cell.length_a   1.000
_cell.length_b   1.000
_cell.length_c   1.000
_cell.angle_alpha   90.00
_cell.angle_beta   90.00
_cell.angle_gamma   90.00
#
_symmetry.space_group_name_H-M   'P 1'
#
loop_
_entity.id
_entity.type
_entity.pdbx_description
1 polymer ?
#
loop_
_entity_poly.entity_id
_entity_poly.type
_entity_poly.pdbx_seq_one_letter_code
_entity_poly.pdbx_strand_id
1 'polypeptide(L)'
;MDRKLMPALFIGHGSPMNVLEDNKYTRLWTTLGETLPKPKAILVISAHWYTQGTYITAMTHPKTIHDFYGFPPELYQIEYPAKGSIGLVALIEDLIDPMKLKLDMEQWGFDHGSWGILEKMYPNANIPVVQLSIDANQSPQWHYQFGKKLVELRREGVLVIGSGNIVHNLRMMDWQNGPSRALLLGIIF
;
A
#
# COMPACT_ATOMS: atom_id res chain seq x y z
N MET A 1 21.87 -21.83 -0.14
CA MET A 1 20.61 -21.80 0.62
C MET A 1 19.53 -21.32 -0.33
N ASP A 2 18.52 -22.14 -0.59
CA ASP A 2 17.41 -21.78 -1.45
C ASP A 2 16.58 -20.69 -0.76
N ARG A 3 16.74 -19.43 -1.15
CA ARG A 3 16.01 -18.30 -0.55
C ARG A 3 14.55 -18.46 -1.01
N LYS A 4 13.67 -18.89 -0.09
CA LYS A 4 12.23 -18.95 -0.36
C LYS A 4 11.75 -17.58 -0.84
N LEU A 5 11.21 -17.52 -2.06
CA LEU A 5 10.73 -16.30 -2.68
C LEU A 5 9.67 -15.62 -1.79
N MET A 6 9.84 -14.33 -1.49
CA MET A 6 8.82 -13.61 -0.72
C MET A 6 7.47 -13.61 -1.46
N PRO A 7 6.34 -13.70 -0.77
CA PRO A 7 5.03 -13.59 -1.40
C PRO A 7 4.80 -12.17 -1.95
N ALA A 8 3.85 -12.07 -2.88
CA ALA A 8 3.20 -10.82 -3.25
C ALA A 8 1.72 -10.93 -2.89
N LEU A 9 1.14 -9.85 -2.37
CA LEU A 9 -0.24 -9.83 -1.89
C LEU A 9 -1.03 -8.76 -2.66
N PHE A 10 -2.31 -9.03 -2.88
CA PHE A 10 -3.29 -8.00 -3.19
C PHE A 10 -4.31 -7.95 -2.04
N ILE A 11 -4.53 -6.78 -1.46
CA ILE A 11 -5.35 -6.62 -0.27
C ILE A 11 -6.44 -5.55 -0.50
N GLY A 12 -7.67 -5.96 -0.22
CA GLY A 12 -8.84 -5.09 -0.08
C GLY A 12 -8.76 -4.19 1.15
N HIS A 13 -8.21 -2.96 1.08
CA HIS A 13 -8.08 -2.13 2.29
C HIS A 13 -9.42 -1.65 2.85
N GLY A 14 -10.40 -1.38 1.98
CA GLY A 14 -11.75 -0.99 2.39
C GLY A 14 -11.80 0.30 3.22
N SER A 15 -12.84 0.48 4.02
CA SER A 15 -13.02 1.71 4.80
C SER A 15 -11.89 1.95 5.81
N PRO A 16 -11.44 3.20 6.03
CA PRO A 16 -10.57 3.57 7.15
C PRO A 16 -11.03 3.02 8.50
N MET A 17 -12.36 2.91 8.72
CA MET A 17 -12.93 2.34 9.95
C MET A 17 -12.45 0.94 10.26
N ASN A 18 -12.05 0.15 9.24
CA ASN A 18 -11.49 -1.18 9.47
C ASN A 18 -10.38 -1.14 10.52
N VAL A 19 -9.54 -0.09 10.57
CA VAL A 19 -8.42 -0.01 11.50
C VAL A 19 -8.88 0.05 12.97
N LEU A 20 -10.03 0.66 13.24
CA LEU A 20 -10.62 0.72 14.59
C LEU A 20 -11.44 -0.53 14.95
N GLU A 21 -11.77 -1.36 13.97
CA GLU A 21 -12.66 -2.51 14.12
C GLU A 21 -11.88 -3.83 14.25
N ASP A 22 -12.31 -4.68 15.20
CA ASP A 22 -12.01 -6.10 15.14
C ASP A 22 -13.03 -6.81 14.24
N ASN A 23 -12.61 -7.12 13.01
CA ASN A 23 -13.46 -7.75 12.01
C ASN A 23 -12.69 -8.83 11.23
N LYS A 24 -13.40 -9.56 10.36
CA LYS A 24 -12.81 -10.67 9.59
C LYS A 24 -11.62 -10.25 8.72
N TYR A 25 -11.57 -9.00 8.28
CA TYR A 25 -10.49 -8.49 7.43
C TYR A 25 -9.26 -8.16 8.27
N THR A 26 -9.42 -7.41 9.37
CA THR A 26 -8.30 -7.06 10.25
C THR A 26 -7.67 -8.27 10.92
N ARG A 27 -8.49 -9.26 11.32
CA ARG A 27 -7.98 -10.56 11.79
C ARG A 27 -7.16 -11.28 10.74
N LEU A 28 -7.61 -11.30 9.48
CA LEU A 28 -6.85 -11.91 8.39
C LEU A 28 -5.53 -11.17 8.14
N TRP A 29 -5.50 -9.84 8.14
CA TRP A 29 -4.26 -9.08 7.97
C TRP A 29 -3.27 -9.36 9.11
N THR A 30 -3.77 -9.48 10.34
CA THR A 30 -2.98 -9.88 11.50
C THR A 30 -2.38 -11.28 11.31
N THR A 31 -3.21 -12.28 10.97
CA THR A 31 -2.74 -13.64 10.69
C THR A 31 -1.70 -13.68 9.57
N LEU A 32 -1.86 -12.88 8.51
CA LEU A 32 -0.86 -12.80 7.44
C LEU A 32 0.47 -12.24 7.97
N GLY A 33 0.45 -11.23 8.84
CA GLY A 33 1.66 -10.68 9.48
C GLY A 33 2.41 -11.70 10.33
N GLU A 34 1.67 -12.56 11.03
CA GLU A 34 2.22 -13.60 11.91
C GLU A 34 2.76 -14.82 11.15
N THR A 35 2.15 -15.16 10.02
CA THR A 35 2.42 -16.42 9.30
C THR A 35 3.38 -16.28 8.13
N LEU A 36 3.52 -15.08 7.56
CA LEU A 36 4.44 -14.86 6.45
C LEU A 36 5.90 -14.78 6.93
N PRO A 37 6.87 -15.15 6.07
CA PRO A 37 8.28 -14.89 6.37
C PRO A 37 8.49 -13.39 6.59
N LYS A 38 9.27 -13.01 7.61
CA LYS A 38 9.53 -11.60 7.91
C LYS A 38 10.25 -10.91 6.73
N PRO A 39 9.66 -9.88 6.10
CA PRO A 39 10.32 -9.17 5.00
C PRO A 39 11.48 -8.31 5.50
N LYS A 40 12.44 -8.04 4.61
CA LYS A 40 13.49 -7.04 4.84
C LYS A 40 13.00 -5.61 4.63
N ALA A 41 12.04 -5.44 3.72
CA ALA A 41 11.36 -4.19 3.41
C ALA A 41 10.00 -4.50 2.76
N ILE A 42 9.10 -3.53 2.75
CA ILE A 42 7.78 -3.63 2.15
C ILE A 42 7.63 -2.58 1.06
N LEU A 43 7.19 -3.00 -0.12
CA LEU A 43 6.71 -2.12 -1.18
C LEU A 43 5.19 -2.14 -1.18
N VAL A 44 4.54 -0.99 -1.01
CA VAL A 44 3.09 -0.86 -1.13
C VAL A 44 2.73 -0.04 -2.37
N ILE A 45 1.87 -0.59 -3.23
CA ILE A 45 1.29 0.09 -4.38
C ILE A 45 -0.17 0.35 -4.03
N SER A 46 -0.51 1.61 -3.71
CA SER A 46 -1.83 1.97 -3.20
C SER A 46 -2.71 2.61 -4.27
N ALA A 47 -3.98 2.22 -4.31
CA ALA A 47 -4.99 2.82 -5.19
C ALA A 47 -5.24 4.32 -4.90
N HIS A 48 -4.86 4.81 -3.72
CA HIS A 48 -4.97 6.23 -3.35
C HIS A 48 -3.93 7.11 -4.01
N TRP A 49 -2.76 6.53 -4.34
CA TRP A 49 -1.69 7.27 -4.98
C TRP A 49 -1.73 7.08 -6.49
N TYR A 50 -2.75 7.64 -7.13
CA TYR A 50 -2.92 7.61 -8.58
C TYR A 50 -2.52 8.95 -9.20
N THR A 51 -1.47 8.95 -10.02
CA THR A 51 -0.75 10.17 -10.43
C THR A 51 -0.49 10.23 -11.92
N GLN A 52 -0.26 11.42 -12.48
CA GLN A 52 0.31 11.56 -13.83
C GLN A 52 1.83 11.38 -13.78
N GLY A 53 2.31 10.21 -14.20
CA GLY A 53 3.69 9.76 -13.99
C GLY A 53 3.81 8.75 -12.84
N THR A 54 4.94 8.04 -12.77
CA THR A 54 5.24 7.08 -11.69
C THR A 54 6.07 7.77 -10.61
N TYR A 55 5.59 7.74 -9.36
CA TYR A 55 6.26 8.35 -8.20
C TYR A 55 6.56 7.30 -7.12
N ILE A 56 7.61 7.53 -6.34
CA ILE A 56 8.02 6.67 -5.24
C ILE A 56 8.37 7.52 -4.02
N THR A 57 7.97 7.11 -2.81
CA THR A 57 8.40 7.80 -1.59
C THR A 57 9.89 7.53 -1.34
N ALA A 58 10.69 8.59 -1.18
CA ALA A 58 12.13 8.52 -0.95
C ALA A 58 12.58 9.19 0.36
N MET A 59 11.63 9.53 1.23
CA MET A 59 11.88 10.05 2.58
C MET A 59 12.48 8.97 3.49
N THR A 60 13.41 9.33 4.38
CA THR A 60 13.90 8.40 5.43
C THR A 60 12.85 8.15 6.51
N HIS A 61 12.00 9.14 6.77
CA HIS A 61 10.87 9.07 7.70
C HIS A 61 9.62 9.62 6.99
N PRO A 62 8.95 8.83 6.13
CA PRO A 62 7.69 9.22 5.53
C PRO A 62 6.65 9.52 6.62
N LYS A 63 5.84 10.55 6.42
CA LYS A 63 4.72 10.88 7.30
C LYS A 63 3.57 9.88 7.10
N THR A 64 2.76 9.68 8.13
CA THR A 64 1.41 9.11 7.95
C THR A 64 0.52 10.21 7.39
N ILE A 65 -0.28 9.91 6.36
CA ILE A 65 -1.29 10.83 5.86
C ILE A 65 -2.69 10.26 6.06
N HIS A 66 -3.63 11.17 6.27
CA HIS A 66 -5.06 10.88 6.39
C HIS A 66 -5.76 11.45 5.19
N ASP A 67 -5.73 10.68 4.10
CA ASP A 67 -6.27 10.96 2.78
C ASP A 67 -7.81 10.80 2.70
N PHE A 68 -8.48 10.89 3.85
CA PHE A 68 -9.93 10.73 4.00
C PHE A 68 -10.52 11.82 4.93
N TYR A 69 -11.81 12.08 4.78
CA TYR A 69 -12.55 13.07 5.57
C TYR A 69 -13.86 12.49 6.13
N GLY A 70 -14.40 13.10 7.19
CA GLY A 70 -15.70 12.75 7.75
C GLY A 70 -15.73 11.51 8.65
N PHE A 71 -14.55 11.03 9.08
CA PHE A 71 -14.41 9.90 10.01
C PHE A 71 -14.20 10.38 11.46
N PRO A 72 -14.30 9.48 12.47
CA PRO A 72 -14.07 9.84 13.86
C PRO A 72 -12.65 10.40 14.13
N PRO A 73 -12.47 11.34 15.08
CA PRO A 73 -11.17 11.94 15.41
C PRO A 73 -10.05 10.95 15.75
N GLU A 74 -10.41 9.78 16.27
CA GLU A 74 -9.49 8.72 16.66
C GLU A 74 -8.67 8.21 15.47
N LEU A 75 -9.27 8.15 14.26
CA LEU A 75 -8.55 7.75 13.04
C LEU A 75 -7.47 8.76 12.66
N TYR A 76 -7.68 10.05 12.95
CA TYR A 76 -6.72 11.12 12.64
C TYR A 76 -5.56 11.22 13.62
N GLN A 77 -5.58 10.39 14.68
CA GLN A 77 -4.53 10.32 15.69
C GLN A 77 -3.61 9.11 15.48
N ILE A 78 -3.93 8.23 14.53
CA ILE A 78 -3.14 7.03 14.27
C ILE A 78 -1.91 7.41 13.46
N GLU A 79 -0.74 7.05 13.97
CA GLU A 79 0.53 7.20 13.27
C GLU A 79 1.13 5.83 12.98
N TYR A 80 1.70 5.65 11.79
CA TYR A 80 2.44 4.45 11.42
C TYR A 80 3.90 4.81 11.08
N PRO A 81 4.79 4.87 12.09
CA PRO A 81 6.11 5.50 11.98
C PRO A 81 7.18 4.58 11.36
N ALA A 82 6.83 3.84 10.30
CA ALA A 82 7.79 3.02 9.58
C ALA A 82 8.81 3.90 8.85
N LYS A 83 10.08 3.49 8.85
CA LYS A 83 11.12 4.18 8.10
C LYS A 83 10.98 3.93 6.60
N GLY A 84 11.39 4.89 5.78
CA GLY A 84 11.62 4.64 4.36
C GLY A 84 12.88 3.82 4.11
N SER A 85 13.12 3.44 2.86
CA SER A 85 14.31 2.67 2.48
C SER A 85 14.90 3.17 1.17
N ILE A 86 15.99 3.94 1.26
CA ILE A 86 16.76 4.40 0.09
C ILE A 86 17.28 3.19 -0.73
N GLY A 87 17.68 2.11 -0.05
CA GLY A 87 18.10 0.88 -0.72
C GLY A 87 16.98 0.23 -1.54
N LEU A 88 15.73 0.25 -1.05
CA LEU A 88 14.59 -0.24 -1.82
C LEU A 88 14.22 0.70 -2.97
N VAL A 89 14.33 2.02 -2.78
CA VAL A 89 14.14 3.01 -3.85
C VAL A 89 15.11 2.75 -5.00
N ALA A 90 16.39 2.57 -4.70
CA ALA A 90 17.41 2.27 -5.71
C ALA A 90 17.11 0.96 -6.47
N LEU A 91 16.70 -0.10 -5.76
CA LEU A 91 16.29 -1.35 -6.41
C LEU A 91 15.08 -1.18 -7.35
N ILE A 92 14.17 -0.25 -7.04
CA ILE A 92 13.01 0.02 -7.91
C ILE A 92 13.42 0.89 -9.10
N GLU A 93 14.31 1.87 -8.88
CA GLU A 93 14.93 2.67 -9.94
C GLU A 93 15.62 1.80 -10.99
N ASP A 94 16.26 0.69 -10.60
CA ASP A 94 16.89 -0.27 -11.52
C ASP A 94 15.87 -1.09 -12.34
N LEU A 95 14.63 -1.24 -11.88
CA LEU A 95 13.59 -2.06 -12.54
C LEU A 95 12.74 -1.25 -13.52
N ILE A 96 12.57 0.04 -13.24
CA ILE A 96 11.91 1.00 -14.10
C ILE A 96 12.96 1.77 -14.90
N ASP A 97 12.57 2.41 -16.00
CA ASP A 97 13.48 3.35 -16.64
C ASP A 97 13.69 4.54 -15.68
N PRO A 98 14.93 4.87 -15.27
CA PRO A 98 15.19 5.95 -14.31
C PRO A 98 14.62 7.30 -14.74
N MET A 99 14.48 7.55 -16.05
CA MET A 99 13.86 8.79 -16.56
C MET A 99 12.33 8.85 -16.34
N LYS A 100 11.71 7.76 -15.87
CA LYS A 100 10.26 7.63 -15.69
C LYS A 100 9.84 7.56 -14.22
N LEU A 101 10.77 7.35 -13.29
CA LEU A 101 10.49 7.35 -11.86
C LEU A 101 10.79 8.71 -11.25
N LYS A 102 9.83 9.26 -10.52
CA LYS A 102 9.98 10.53 -9.82
C LYS A 102 10.05 10.28 -8.32
N LEU A 103 11.06 10.82 -7.67
CA LEU A 103 11.22 10.69 -6.22
C LEU A 103 10.35 11.72 -5.51
N ASP A 104 9.41 11.26 -4.69
CA ASP A 104 8.69 12.08 -3.73
C ASP A 104 9.50 12.15 -2.43
N MET A 105 10.04 13.34 -2.17
CA MET A 105 10.93 13.58 -1.03
C MET A 105 10.19 14.18 0.18
N GLU A 106 8.87 14.45 0.09
CA GLU A 106 8.19 15.26 1.12
C GLU A 106 6.65 15.17 1.12
N GLN A 107 6.01 15.02 -0.04
CA GLN A 107 4.62 15.42 -0.22
C GLN A 107 3.64 14.30 0.15
N TRP A 108 3.88 13.06 -0.27
CA TRP A 108 2.94 11.96 -0.07
C TRP A 108 3.01 11.39 1.35
N GLY A 109 3.77 10.32 1.58
CA GLY A 109 3.73 9.57 2.83
C GLY A 109 2.64 8.50 2.83
N PHE A 110 2.59 7.69 3.88
CA PHE A 110 1.72 6.51 3.92
C PHE A 110 0.25 6.92 3.94
N ASP A 111 -0.49 6.60 2.89
CA ASP A 111 -1.96 6.71 2.82
C ASP A 111 -2.67 5.60 3.58
N HIS A 112 -3.97 5.76 3.87
CA HIS A 112 -4.72 4.80 4.68
C HIS A 112 -4.84 3.42 4.06
N GLY A 113 -4.84 3.35 2.73
CA GLY A 113 -4.78 2.08 2.01
C GLY A 113 -3.50 1.33 2.31
N SER A 114 -2.46 2.00 2.80
CA SER A 114 -1.17 1.42 3.16
C SER A 114 -1.03 1.27 4.67
N TRP A 115 -1.06 2.36 5.44
CA TRP A 115 -0.85 2.25 6.89
C TRP A 115 -1.96 1.50 7.60
N GLY A 116 -3.21 1.53 7.10
CA GLY A 116 -4.30 0.80 7.73
C GLY A 116 -4.15 -0.72 7.66
N ILE A 117 -3.57 -1.24 6.57
CA ILE A 117 -3.19 -2.66 6.46
C ILE A 117 -1.99 -2.94 7.35
N LEU A 118 -0.96 -2.10 7.25
CA LEU A 118 0.32 -2.33 7.89
C LEU A 118 0.26 -2.21 9.41
N GLU A 119 -0.61 -1.36 9.96
CA GLU A 119 -0.87 -1.27 11.41
C GLU A 119 -1.34 -2.62 11.96
N LYS A 120 -2.22 -3.34 11.25
CA LYS A 120 -2.67 -4.68 11.67
C LYS A 120 -1.63 -5.75 11.39
N MET A 121 -0.97 -5.68 10.24
CA MET A 121 -0.05 -6.72 9.78
C MET A 121 1.31 -6.67 10.49
N TYR A 122 1.85 -5.47 10.74
CA TYR A 122 3.16 -5.24 11.33
C TYR A 122 3.11 -4.06 12.32
N PRO A 123 2.37 -4.18 13.45
CA PRO A 123 2.06 -3.06 14.37
C PRO A 123 3.29 -2.35 14.95
N ASN A 124 4.43 -3.03 15.03
CA ASN A 124 5.66 -2.46 15.57
C ASN A 124 6.36 -1.47 14.62
N ALA A 125 5.88 -1.31 13.37
CA ALA A 125 6.43 -0.40 12.36
C ALA A 125 7.97 -0.51 12.18
N ASN A 126 8.53 -1.69 12.41
CA ASN A 126 9.98 -1.92 12.45
C ASN A 126 10.56 -2.48 11.13
N ILE A 127 9.72 -2.56 10.09
CA ILE A 127 10.12 -2.97 8.74
C ILE A 127 10.08 -1.73 7.85
N PRO A 128 11.14 -1.41 7.11
CA PRO A 128 11.13 -0.27 6.20
C PRO A 128 10.04 -0.40 5.12
N VAL A 129 9.34 0.69 4.82
CA VAL A 129 8.23 0.74 3.86
C VAL A 129 8.52 1.80 2.81
N VAL A 130 8.27 1.47 1.55
CA VAL A 130 8.26 2.41 0.44
C VAL A 130 6.92 2.28 -0.28
N GLN A 131 6.34 3.41 -0.67
CA GLN A 131 5.17 3.42 -1.53
C GLN A 131 5.54 3.76 -2.96
N LEU A 132 4.79 3.18 -3.89
CA LEU A 132 4.86 3.47 -5.32
C LEU A 132 3.47 3.83 -5.83
N SER A 133 3.40 4.91 -6.59
CA SER A 133 2.17 5.39 -7.21
C SER A 133 1.77 4.56 -8.42
N ILE A 134 0.52 4.67 -8.82
CA ILE A 134 -0.01 4.11 -10.06
C ILE A 134 -0.07 5.23 -11.10
N ASP A 135 0.61 5.05 -12.24
CA ASP A 135 0.65 6.04 -13.33
C ASP A 135 -0.63 6.00 -14.19
N ALA A 136 -1.37 7.10 -14.17
CA ALA A 136 -2.61 7.32 -14.90
C ALA A 136 -2.44 7.39 -16.41
N ASN A 137 -1.23 7.67 -16.89
CA ASN A 137 -0.93 7.76 -18.33
C ASN A 137 -0.60 6.39 -18.94
N GLN A 138 -0.46 5.34 -18.13
CA GLN A 138 -0.05 4.01 -18.57
C GLN A 138 -1.25 3.08 -18.70
N SER A 139 -1.16 2.14 -19.65
CA SER A 139 -2.19 1.12 -19.84
C SER A 139 -2.13 0.03 -18.76
N PRO A 140 -3.23 -0.71 -18.51
CA PRO A 140 -3.20 -1.89 -17.65
C PRO A 140 -2.14 -2.92 -18.07
N GLN A 141 -1.92 -3.07 -19.38
CA GLN A 141 -0.87 -3.95 -19.89
C GLN A 141 0.52 -3.48 -19.46
N TRP A 142 0.79 -2.17 -19.49
CA TRP A 142 2.05 -1.62 -18.98
C TRP A 142 2.23 -1.94 -17.49
N HIS A 143 1.20 -1.70 -16.67
CA HIS A 143 1.22 -2.00 -15.23
C HIS A 143 1.45 -3.48 -14.95
N TYR A 144 0.84 -4.37 -15.73
CA TYR A 144 1.07 -5.81 -15.65
C TYR A 144 2.51 -6.18 -16.01
N GLN A 145 3.07 -5.62 -17.10
CA GLN A 145 4.47 -5.87 -17.48
C GLN A 145 5.43 -5.37 -16.40
N PHE A 146 5.17 -4.20 -15.82
CA PHE A 146 5.95 -3.65 -14.71
C PHE A 146 5.84 -4.53 -13.46
N GLY A 147 4.63 -4.96 -13.08
CA GLY A 147 4.40 -5.86 -11.95
C GLY A 147 5.16 -7.18 -12.04
N LYS A 148 5.35 -7.73 -13.26
CA LYS A 148 6.19 -8.93 -13.46
C LYS A 148 7.66 -8.70 -13.08
N LYS A 149 8.19 -7.48 -13.27
CA LYS A 149 9.58 -7.15 -12.91
C LYS A 149 9.81 -7.11 -11.39
N LEU A 150 8.76 -6.86 -10.60
CA LEU A 150 8.85 -6.83 -9.13
C LEU A 150 9.20 -8.18 -8.51
N VAL A 151 9.26 -9.27 -9.29
CA VAL A 151 9.79 -10.56 -8.84
C VAL A 151 11.23 -10.47 -8.35
N GLU A 152 12.04 -9.55 -8.90
CA GLU A 152 13.43 -9.37 -8.45
C GLU A 152 13.49 -8.80 -7.02
N LEU A 153 12.59 -7.88 -6.66
CA LEU A 153 12.47 -7.40 -5.27
C LEU A 153 12.09 -8.53 -4.32
N ARG A 154 11.18 -9.42 -4.75
CA ARG A 154 10.75 -10.58 -3.95
C ARG A 154 11.90 -11.55 -3.69
N ARG A 155 12.84 -11.70 -4.64
CA ARG A 155 14.07 -12.50 -4.47
C ARG A 155 15.02 -11.87 -3.45
N GLU A 156 14.98 -10.54 -3.32
CA GLU A 156 15.75 -9.80 -2.31
C GLU A 156 15.14 -9.81 -0.90
N GLY A 157 13.93 -10.34 -0.73
CA GLY A 157 13.24 -10.39 0.56
C GLY A 157 12.25 -9.24 0.76
N VAL A 158 11.83 -8.57 -0.31
CA VAL A 158 10.82 -7.52 -0.28
C VAL A 158 9.42 -8.14 -0.37
N LEU A 159 8.54 -7.76 0.55
CA LEU A 159 7.12 -8.05 0.45
C LEU A 159 6.45 -6.99 -0.42
N VAL A 160 5.80 -7.40 -1.51
CA VAL A 160 5.07 -6.50 -2.41
C VAL A 160 3.58 -6.59 -2.09
N ILE A 161 2.94 -5.46 -1.81
CA ILE A 161 1.51 -5.36 -1.50
C ILE A 161 0.85 -4.41 -2.49
N GLY A 162 -0.07 -4.91 -3.31
CA GLY A 162 -1.05 -4.07 -4.00
C GLY A 162 -2.25 -3.83 -3.09
N SER A 163 -2.64 -2.57 -2.89
CA SER A 163 -3.74 -2.19 -2.01
C SER A 163 -4.84 -1.45 -2.79
N GLY A 164 -6.06 -1.96 -2.77
CA GLY A 164 -7.20 -1.41 -3.53
C GLY A 164 -8.48 -2.19 -3.25
N ASN A 165 -9.48 -2.20 -4.15
CA ASN A 165 -10.58 -3.19 -4.12
C ASN A 165 -10.92 -3.63 -5.56
N ILE A 166 -11.46 -4.84 -5.71
CA ILE A 166 -11.81 -5.42 -7.03
C ILE A 166 -13.16 -4.88 -7.56
N VAL A 167 -14.10 -4.56 -6.67
CA VAL A 167 -15.40 -3.96 -7.04
C VAL A 167 -15.52 -2.58 -6.40
N HIS A 168 -15.68 -1.56 -7.25
CA HIS A 168 -15.85 -0.16 -6.87
C HIS A 168 -17.03 0.46 -7.61
N ASN A 169 -18.25 0.00 -7.33
CA ASN A 169 -19.48 0.63 -7.83
C ASN A 169 -20.26 1.29 -6.69
N LEU A 170 -19.87 2.53 -6.37
CA LEU A 170 -20.49 3.34 -5.32
C LEU A 170 -21.98 3.64 -5.58
N ARG A 171 -22.48 3.48 -6.82
CA ARG A 171 -23.89 3.75 -7.19
C ARG A 171 -24.85 2.62 -6.82
N MET A 172 -24.35 1.41 -6.54
CA MET A 172 -25.17 0.25 -6.12
C MET A 172 -25.11 0.00 -4.60
N MET A 173 -24.50 0.91 -3.84
CA MET A 173 -24.43 0.78 -2.39
C MET A 173 -25.82 1.08 -1.80
N ASP A 174 -26.40 0.12 -1.09
CA ASP A 174 -27.67 0.30 -0.38
C ASP A 174 -27.44 1.10 0.91
N TRP A 175 -27.86 2.36 0.90
CA TRP A 175 -27.68 3.32 1.99
C TRP A 175 -28.65 3.11 3.17
N GLN A 176 -29.67 2.25 3.03
CA GLN A 176 -30.76 2.15 4.02
C GLN A 176 -30.57 1.08 5.09
N ASN A 177 -29.53 0.22 5.01
CA ASN A 177 -29.38 -0.92 5.94
C ASN A 177 -28.16 -0.91 6.88
N GLY A 178 -27.25 0.09 6.80
CA GLY A 178 -26.14 0.30 7.75
C GLY A 178 -25.08 -0.84 7.89
N PRO A 179 -23.90 -0.60 8.50
CA PRO A 179 -23.24 0.68 8.71
C PRO A 179 -22.53 1.13 7.42
N SER A 180 -22.66 2.42 7.12
CA SER A 180 -22.20 3.07 5.91
C SER A 180 -20.68 3.00 5.74
N ARG A 181 -20.21 2.20 4.78
CA ARG A 181 -18.80 2.01 4.44
C ARG A 181 -18.42 2.80 3.18
N ALA A 182 -17.69 3.88 3.43
CA ALA A 182 -16.64 4.53 2.62
C ALA A 182 -16.96 5.11 1.23
N LEU A 183 -16.73 6.43 1.14
CA LEU A 183 -16.11 7.07 -0.01
C LEU A 183 -14.71 6.48 -0.20
N LEU A 184 -14.46 5.90 -1.36
CA LEU A 184 -13.14 5.42 -1.78
C LEU A 184 -13.03 5.56 -3.30
N LEU A 185 -12.23 6.53 -3.73
CA LEU A 185 -11.69 6.61 -5.08
C LEU A 185 -10.74 5.41 -5.25
N GLY A 186 -11.06 4.48 -6.14
CA GLY A 186 -10.23 3.30 -6.36
C GLY A 186 -10.52 2.66 -7.70
N ILE A 187 -9.48 2.61 -8.54
CA ILE A 187 -9.47 2.02 -9.87
C ILE A 187 -9.42 0.49 -9.78
N ILE A 188 -10.07 -0.16 -10.73
CA ILE A 188 -10.15 -1.61 -10.94
C ILE A 188 -8.86 -2.07 -11.65
N PHE A 189 -8.18 -3.10 -11.11
CA PHE A 189 -7.12 -3.84 -11.82
C PHE A 189 -7.71 -4.77 -12.88
#